data_AF-R6DGZ6-F1
#
_entry.id   AF-R6DGZ6-F1
#
_cell.length_a   1.000
_cell.length_b   1.000
_cell.length_c   1.000
_cell.angle_alpha   90.00
_cell.angle_beta   90.00
_cell.angle_gamma   90.00
#
_symmetry.space_group_name_H-M   'P 1'
#
loop_
_entity.id
_entity.type
_entity.pdbx_description
1 polymer ?
#
loop_
_entity_poly.entity_id
_entity_poly.type
_entity_poly.pdbx_seq_one_letter_code
_entity_poly.pdbx_strand_id
1 'polypeptide(L)' 'MNNEERWQTFIDELRAYIEEHHHCPNKHCTLYNAQKYYRRKMKEGTLHPEKAQVLEEILNMRDLEEHTGGRRKRTE' A
#
# COMPACT_ATOMS: atom_id res chain seq x y z
N MET A 1 8.22 -19.36 -7.25
CA MET A 1 8.07 -18.03 -6.65
C MET A 1 7.76 -18.20 -5.18
N ASN A 2 8.78 -18.08 -4.34
CA ASN A 2 8.68 -18.13 -2.89
C ASN A 2 7.91 -16.91 -2.37
N ASN A 3 7.34 -17.03 -1.17
CA ASN A 3 6.60 -15.92 -0.54
C ASN A 3 7.46 -14.67 -0.34
N GLU A 4 8.76 -14.84 -0.16
CA GLU A 4 9.73 -13.74 -0.06
C GLU A 4 9.98 -13.05 -1.40
N GLU A 5 10.12 -13.81 -2.49
CA GLU A 5 10.27 -13.23 -3.83
C GLU A 5 9.01 -12.44 -4.21
N ARG A 6 7.82 -12.98 -3.93
CA ARG A 6 6.55 -12.29 -4.17
C ARG A 6 6.41 -11.01 -3.34
N TRP A 7 6.92 -11.02 -2.12
CA TRP A 7 6.97 -9.83 -1.27
C TRP A 7 7.92 -8.78 -1.85
N GLN A 8 9.13 -9.19 -2.23
CA GLN A 8 10.14 -8.29 -2.77
C GLN A 8 9.68 -7.63 -4.07
N THR A 9 9.13 -8.41 -5.01
CA THR A 9 8.55 -7.87 -6.25
C THR A 9 7.41 -6.91 -5.96
N PHE A 10 6.49 -7.27 -5.05
CA PHE A 10 5.38 -6.39 -4.69
C PHE A 10 5.85 -5.06 -4.08
N ILE A 11 6.85 -5.09 -3.20
CA ILE A 11 7.38 -3.89 -2.56
C ILE A 11 8.10 -2.99 -3.57
N ASP A 12 8.88 -3.58 -4.48
CA ASP A 12 9.56 -2.87 -5.55
C ASP A 12 8.57 -2.19 -6.50
N GLU A 13 7.56 -2.94 -6.97
CA GLU A 13 6.50 -2.41 -7.83
C GLU A 13 5.66 -1.34 -7.12
N LEU A 14 5.31 -1.53 -5.84
CA LEU A 14 4.54 -0.56 -5.07
C LEU A 14 5.33 0.75 -4.89
N ARG A 15 6.62 0.63 -4.61
CA ARG A 15 7.50 1.79 -4.47
C ARG A 15 7.60 2.56 -5.78
N ALA A 16 7.90 1.88 -6.88
CA ALA A 16 7.96 2.50 -8.22
C ALA A 16 6.63 3.19 -8.58
N TYR A 17 5.50 2.55 -8.29
CA TYR A 17 4.18 3.13 -8.54
C TYR A 17 3.93 4.41 -7.72
N ILE A 18 4.29 4.42 -6.45
CA ILE A 18 4.11 5.60 -5.59
C ILE A 18 5.11 6.70 -5.97
N GLU A 19 6.33 6.37 -6.36
CA GLU A 19 7.29 7.37 -6.86
C GLU A 19 6.83 7.99 -8.19
N GLU A 20 6.18 7.22 -9.08
CA GLU A 20 5.69 7.72 -10.36
C GLU A 20 4.37 8.51 -10.25
N HIS A 21 3.42 8.00 -9.46
CA HIS A 21 2.07 8.56 -9.39
C HIS A 21 1.81 9.38 -8.12
N HIS A 22 2.65 9.29 -7.09
CA HIS A 22 2.41 9.82 -5.74
C HIS A 22 1.12 9.34 -5.06
N HIS A 23 0.44 8.35 -5.67
CA HIS A 23 -0.87 7.85 -5.26
C HIS A 23 -0.83 6.33 -5.02
N CYS A 24 -1.78 5.83 -4.22
CA CYS A 24 -1.95 4.39 -4.06
C CYS A 24 -2.50 3.74 -5.34
N PRO A 25 -2.15 2.47 -5.63
CA PRO A 25 -2.66 1.76 -6.79
C PRO A 25 -4.19 1.66 -6.76
N ASN A 26 -4.81 1.96 -7.90
CA ASN A 26 -6.27 1.89 -8.09
C ASN A 26 -6.75 0.43 -8.22
N LYS A 27 -8.06 0.19 -8.07
CA LYS A 27 -8.73 -1.12 -8.19
C LYS A 27 -8.47 -1.87 -9.50
N HIS A 28 -8.10 -1.15 -10.55
CA HIS A 28 -7.78 -1.71 -11.88
C HIS A 28 -6.31 -2.13 -12.00
N CYS A 29 -5.47 -1.77 -11.03
CA CYS A 29 -4.08 -2.18 -10.96
C CYS A 29 -3.97 -3.52 -10.24
N THR A 30 -3.15 -4.42 -10.77
CA THR A 30 -2.88 -5.75 -10.17
C THR A 30 -2.30 -5.62 -8.75
N LEU A 31 -1.54 -4.56 -8.49
CA LEU A 31 -0.93 -4.24 -7.19
C LEU A 31 -1.95 -3.98 -6.08
N TYR A 32 -3.16 -3.53 -6.42
CA TYR A 32 -4.19 -3.22 -5.43
C TYR A 32 -4.60 -4.46 -4.62
N ASN A 33 -4.71 -5.62 -5.26
CA ASN A 33 -5.08 -6.86 -4.56
C ASN A 33 -3.99 -7.30 -3.58
N ALA A 34 -2.72 -7.18 -3.97
CA ALA A 34 -1.58 -7.49 -3.10
C ALA A 34 -1.48 -6.50 -1.93
N GLN A 35 -1.59 -5.20 -2.20
CA GLN A 35 -1.61 -4.16 -1.18
C GLN A 35 -2.73 -4.40 -0.15
N LYS A 36 -3.94 -4.70 -0.62
CA LYS A 36 -5.09 -5.02 0.25
C LYS A 36 -4.82 -6.25 1.11
N TYR A 37 -4.21 -7.29 0.53
CA TYR A 37 -3.84 -8.50 1.26
C TYR A 37 -2.86 -8.19 2.39
N TYR A 38 -1.77 -7.47 2.12
CA TYR A 38 -0.75 -7.16 3.12
C TYR A 38 -1.24 -6.16 4.18
N ARG A 39 -2.06 -5.16 3.80
CA ARG A 39 -2.72 -4.28 4.78
C ARG A 39 -3.62 -5.06 5.75
N ARG A 40 -4.36 -6.06 5.24
CA ARG A 40 -5.17 -6.92 6.10
C ARG A 40 -4.27 -7.72 7.06
N LYS A 41 -3.20 -8.32 6.55
CA LYS A 41 -2.22 -9.07 7.37
C LYS A 41 -1.54 -8.22 8.43
N MET A 42 -1.21 -6.96 8.12
CA MET A 42 -0.70 -5.96 9.06
C MET A 42 -1.74 -5.68 10.15
N LYS A 43 -3.01 -5.44 9.80
CA LYS A 43 -4.09 -5.21 10.77
C LYS A 43 -4.37 -6.44 11.65
N GLU A 44 -4.22 -7.64 11.10
CA GLU A 44 -4.37 -8.90 11.82
C GLU A 44 -3.14 -9.23 12.70
N GLY A 45 -2.02 -8.50 12.57
CA GLY A 45 -0.78 -8.78 13.31
C GLY A 45 -0.07 -10.07 12.88
N THR A 46 -0.41 -10.61 11.70
CA THR A 46 0.17 -11.86 11.18
C THR A 46 1.29 -11.62 10.16
N LEU A 47 1.51 -10.36 9.77
CA LEU A 47 2.65 -9.94 8.95
C LEU A 47 3.88 -9.75 9.85
N HIS A 48 5.06 -10.12 9.36
CA HIS A 48 6.31 -9.86 10.07
C HIS A 48 6.44 -8.34 10.35
N PRO A 49 6.84 -7.93 11.57
CA PRO A 49 6.88 -6.52 11.95
C PRO A 49 7.78 -5.70 11.02
N GLU A 50 8.93 -6.23 10.61
CA GLU A 50 9.82 -5.58 9.65
C GLU A 50 9.15 -5.34 8.29
N LYS A 51 8.38 -6.32 7.80
CA LYS A 51 7.63 -6.21 6.54
C LYS A 51 6.50 -5.19 6.66
N ALA A 52 5.82 -5.15 7.80
CA ALA A 52 4.79 -4.16 8.08
C ALA A 52 5.37 -2.74 8.10
N GLN A 53 6.53 -2.55 8.71
CA GLN A 53 7.22 -1.27 8.77
C GLN A 53 7.62 -0.77 7.37
N VAL A 54 8.21 -1.63 6.54
CA VAL A 54 8.57 -1.28 5.14
C VAL A 54 7.34 -0.90 4.33
N LEU A 55 6.24 -1.64 4.48
CA LEU A 55 4.99 -1.32 3.80
C LEU A 55 4.44 0.04 4.26
N GLU A 56 4.45 0.31 5.56
CA GLU A 56 3.99 1.58 6.12
C GLU A 56 4.84 2.76 5.62
N GLU A 57 6.16 2.61 5.59
CA GLU A 57 7.08 3.63 5.07
C GLU A 57 6.78 3.99 3.62
N ILE A 58 6.67 2.98 2.74
CA ILE A 58 6.35 3.19 1.32
C ILE A 58 4.96 3.80 1.16
N LEU A 59 3.99 3.32 1.93
CA LEU A 59 2.65 3.88 1.92
C LEU A 59 2.63 5.34 2.39
N ASN A 60 3.52 5.75 3.29
CA ASN A 60 3.65 7.13 3.74
C ASN A 60 4.37 8.05 2.74
N MET A 61 5.06 7.50 1.72
CA MET A 61 5.62 8.31 0.63
C MET A 61 4.55 8.89 -0.31
N ARG A 62 3.31 8.37 -0.25
CA ARG A 62 2.19 8.89 -1.04
C ARG A 62 1.80 10.29 -0.57
N ASP A 63 1.31 11.10 -1.49
CA ASP A 63 0.73 12.38 -1.16
C ASP A 63 -0.56 12.17 -0.35
N LEU A 64 -0.57 12.66 0.89
CA LEU A 64 -1.72 12.59 1.79
C LEU A 64 -2.61 13.84 1.67
N GLU A 65 -2.15 14.87 0.96
CA GLU A 65 -2.86 16.15 0.79
C GLU A 65 -3.89 16.05 -0.35
N GLU A 66 -3.60 15.28 -1.40
CA GLU A 66 -4.55 15.02 -2.48
C GLU A 66 -5.68 14.05 -2.05
N HIS A 67 -6.85 14.64 -1.82
CA HIS A 67 -8.06 13.94 -1.40
C HIS A 67 -8.66 13.08 -2.53
N THR A 68 -8.27 11.81 -2.61
CA THR A 68 -8.68 10.86 -3.67
C THR A 68 -10.08 10.25 -3.50
N GLY A 69 -11.08 11.07 -3.12
CA GLY A 69 -12.50 10.71 -3.29
C GLY A 69 -13.21 10.07 -2.10
N GLY A 70 -12.79 10.35 -0.87
CA GLY A 70 -13.58 10.04 0.33
C GLY A 70 -14.81 10.96 0.45
N ARG A 71 -15.96 10.41 0.86
CA ARG A 71 -17.14 11.22 1.22
C ARG A 71 -16.77 12.14 2.39
N ARG A 72 -16.74 13.45 2.16
CA ARG A 72 -16.59 14.45 3.24
C ARG A 72 -17.65 14.16 4.32
N LYS A 73 -17.23 13.87 5.55
CA LYS A 73 -18.13 14.12 6.68
C LYS A 73 -18.29 15.64 6.73
N ARG A 74 -19.52 16.12 6.58
CA ARG A 74 -19.84 17.51 6.92
C ARG A 74 -19.50 17.66 8.40
N THR A 75 -18.43 18.39 8.69
CA THR A 75 -18.25 19.01 10.00
C THR A 75 -19.31 20.11 10.08
N GLU A 76 -20.22 19.97 11.04
CA GLU A 76 -21.20 20.99 11.44
C GLU A 76 -20.52 22.15 12.15
#